data_AF-L8YBY7-F1
#
_entry.id   AF-L8YBY7-F1
#
_cell.length_a   1.000
_cell.length_b   1.000
_cell.length_c   1.000
_cell.angle_alpha   90.00
_cell.angle_beta   90.00
_cell.angle_gamma   90.00
#
_symmetry.space_group_name_H-M   'P 1'
#
loop_
_entity.id
_entity.type
_entity.pdbx_description
1 polymer ?
#
loop_
_entity_poly.entity_id
_entity_poly.type
_entity_poly.pdbx_seq_one_letter_code
_entity_poly.pdbx_strand_id
1 'polypeptide(L)' 'MPENAVVILRYGPYSAVGLSVEHRTFRLEGLQAVLVKDGHQVILEKIEDWNVVELAVNGEAVFHCNIKDLEFGEP' A
#
# COMPACT_ATOMS: atom_id res chain seq x y z
N MET A 1 -4.07 5.23 14.16
CA MET A 1 -4.94 4.09 13.73
C MET A 1 -5.39 3.37 14.99
N PRO A 2 -6.60 2.76 15.06
CA PRO A 2 -6.99 1.93 16.18
C PRO A 2 -6.05 0.72 16.35
N GLU A 3 -5.85 0.24 17.58
CA GLU A 3 -5.04 -0.97 17.84
C GLU A 3 -5.63 -2.19 17.13
N ASN A 4 -4.77 -3.05 16.56
CA ASN A 4 -5.16 -4.29 15.86
C ASN A 4 -6.21 -4.08 14.74
N ALA A 5 -6.23 -2.90 14.11
CA ALA A 5 -7.14 -2.61 13.02
C ALA A 5 -6.95 -3.51 11.79
N VAL A 6 -8.02 -3.68 11.02
CA VAL A 6 -7.98 -4.19 9.65
C VAL A 6 -7.74 -3.00 8.71
N VAL A 7 -6.65 -3.05 7.97
CA VAL A 7 -6.24 -2.02 7.01
C VAL A 7 -6.46 -2.56 5.60
N ILE A 8 -7.29 -1.88 4.82
CA ILE A 8 -7.41 -2.14 3.40
C ILE A 8 -6.37 -1.26 2.69
N LEU A 9 -5.35 -1.88 2.14
CA LEU A 9 -4.32 -1.23 1.35
C LEU A 9 -4.72 -1.29 -0.13
N ARG A 10 -5.36 -0.23 -0.61
CA ARG A 10 -5.75 -0.07 -2.00
C ARG A 10 -4.56 0.39 -2.81
N TYR A 11 -4.30 -0.24 -3.95
CA TYR A 11 -3.16 0.12 -4.78
C TYR A 11 -3.45 0.03 -6.27
N GLY A 12 -2.98 1.06 -6.97
CA GLY A 12 -3.06 1.23 -8.40
C GLY A 12 -1.98 0.49 -9.16
N PRO A 13 -2.17 0.28 -10.47
CA PRO A 13 -1.10 -0.19 -11.32
C PRO A 13 -0.06 0.93 -11.50
N TYR A 14 1.20 0.56 -11.70
CA TYR A 14 2.27 1.50 -12.02
C TYR A 14 3.34 0.87 -12.89
N SER A 15 4.06 1.70 -13.63
CA SER A 15 5.27 1.27 -14.34
C SER A 15 6.46 1.28 -13.38
N ALA A 16 7.19 0.17 -13.34
CA ALA A 16 8.42 0.00 -12.61
C ALA A 16 9.57 -0.19 -13.60
N VAL A 17 10.62 0.64 -13.56
CA VAL A 17 11.88 0.46 -14.31
C VAL A 17 11.67 0.04 -15.78
N GLY A 18 10.88 0.79 -16.53
CA GLY A 18 10.63 0.52 -17.96
C GLY A 18 9.72 -0.67 -18.26
N LEU A 19 9.13 -1.32 -17.25
CA LEU A 19 8.13 -2.38 -17.42
C LEU A 19 6.74 -1.83 -17.75
N SER A 20 5.89 -2.72 -18.28
CA SER A 20 4.45 -2.51 -18.45
C SER A 20 3.80 -2.05 -17.13
N VAL A 21 2.74 -1.23 -17.29
CA VAL A 21 1.92 -0.77 -16.19
C VAL A 21 1.05 -1.93 -15.70
N GLU A 22 1.33 -2.39 -14.48
CA GLU A 22 0.66 -3.53 -13.86
C GLU A 22 0.50 -3.30 -12.36
N HIS A 23 -0.46 -4.00 -11.73
CA HIS A 23 -0.58 -4.05 -10.27
C HIS A 23 0.56 -4.88 -9.68
N ARG A 24 1.51 -4.20 -9.03
CA ARG A 24 2.68 -4.82 -8.40
C ARG A 24 2.73 -4.49 -6.92
N THR A 25 3.15 -5.44 -6.10
CA THR A 25 3.15 -5.30 -4.63
C THR A 25 4.52 -4.98 -4.04
N PHE A 26 5.60 -5.03 -4.83
CA PHE A 26 6.97 -4.93 -4.30
C PHE A 26 7.24 -3.66 -3.48
N ARG A 27 6.73 -2.48 -3.91
CA ARG A 27 6.86 -1.23 -3.14
C ARG A 27 5.99 -1.19 -1.89
N LEU A 28 5.01 -2.07 -1.77
CA LEU A 28 4.10 -2.15 -0.63
C LEU A 28 4.66 -3.04 0.48
N GLU A 29 5.73 -3.81 0.24
CA GLU A 29 6.26 -4.79 1.20
C GLU A 29 6.74 -4.14 2.50
N GLY A 30 7.49 -3.04 2.40
CA GLY A 30 7.94 -2.29 3.58
C GLY A 30 6.77 -1.72 4.39
N LEU A 31 5.77 -1.16 3.71
CA LEU A 31 4.58 -0.62 4.36
C LEU A 31 3.75 -1.73 5.04
N GLN A 32 3.56 -2.87 4.37
CA GLN A 32 2.91 -4.03 4.96
C GLN A 32 3.66 -4.53 6.20
N ALA A 33 4.99 -4.61 6.14
CA ALA A 33 5.80 -5.06 7.27
C ALA A 33 5.65 -4.14 8.48
N VAL A 34 5.62 -2.82 8.28
CA VAL A 34 5.41 -1.84 9.37
C VAL A 34 4.02 -2.02 9.99
N LEU A 35 2.96 -2.13 9.17
CA LEU A 35 1.59 -2.31 9.67
C LEU A 35 1.42 -3.62 10.44
N VAL A 36 1.97 -4.72 9.92
CA VAL A 36 1.91 -6.04 10.59
C VAL A 36 2.72 -6.04 11.89
N LYS A 37 3.89 -5.39 11.91
CA LYS A 37 4.71 -5.24 13.12
C LYS A 37 3.97 -4.45 14.22
N ASP A 38 3.12 -3.50 13.83
CA ASP A 38 2.26 -2.72 14.75
C ASP A 38 0.98 -3.47 15.17
N GLY A 39 0.80 -4.73 14.73
CA GLY A 39 -0.32 -5.59 15.09
C GLY A 39 -1.53 -5.49 14.17
N HIS A 40 -1.44 -4.75 13.06
CA HIS A 40 -2.56 -4.61 12.12
C HIS A 40 -2.64 -5.77 11.13
N GLN A 41 -3.88 -6.12 10.75
CA GLN A 41 -4.11 -7.01 9.61
C GLN A 41 -4.17 -6.18 8.33
N VAL A 42 -3.45 -6.59 7.29
CA VAL A 42 -3.43 -5.89 6.00
C VAL A 42 -4.13 -6.73 4.94
N ILE A 43 -5.07 -6.11 4.20
CA ILE A 43 -5.76 -6.68 3.05
C ILE A 43 -5.38 -5.86 1.82
N LEU A 44 -4.86 -6.50 0.77
CA LEU A 44 -4.52 -5.84 -0.48
C LEU A 44 -5.72 -5.78 -1.42
N GLU A 45 -6.05 -4.59 -1.90
CA GLU A 45 -7.14 -4.36 -2.86
C GLU A 45 -6.60 -3.64 -4.10
N LYS A 46 -6.83 -4.21 -5.28
CA LYS A 46 -6.42 -3.58 -6.54
C LYS A 46 -7.44 -2.51 -6.92
N ILE A 47 -6.96 -1.33 -7.31
CA ILE A 47 -7.77 -0.24 -7.88
C ILE A 47 -7.23 0.15 -9.25
N GLU A 48 -8.06 0.78 -10.08
CA GLU A 48 -7.66 1.15 -11.45
C GLU A 48 -6.96 2.51 -11.51
N ASP A 49 -6.98 3.31 -10.43
CA ASP A 49 -6.31 4.60 -10.37
C ASP A 49 -4.79 4.45 -10.35
N TRP A 50 -4.11 4.99 -11.36
CA TRP A 50 -2.68 4.74 -11.56
C TRP A 50 -1.80 5.38 -10.50
N ASN A 51 -0.78 4.63 -10.08
CA ASN A 51 0.22 5.05 -9.10
C ASN A 51 -0.36 5.43 -7.73
N VAL A 52 -1.62 5.11 -7.41
CA VAL A 52 -2.21 5.45 -6.12
C VAL A 52 -1.93 4.35 -5.10
N VAL A 53 -1.65 4.75 -3.86
CA VAL A 53 -1.75 3.91 -2.67
C VAL A 53 -2.66 4.62 -1.67
N GLU A 54 -3.65 3.91 -1.14
CA GLU A 54 -4.55 4.41 -0.11
C GLU A 54 -4.66 3.37 1.01
N LEU A 55 -4.55 3.84 2.26
CA LEU A 55 -4.85 3.03 3.44
C LEU A 55 -6.25 3.42 3.91
N ALA A 56 -7.16 2.46 3.88
CA ALA A 56 -8.50 2.62 4.43
C ALA A 56 -8.67 1.79 5.72
N VAL A 57 -9.23 2.42 6.75
CA VAL A 57 -9.53 1.80 8.05
C VAL A 57 -10.97 2.14 8.39
N ASN A 58 -11.76 1.14 8.77
CA ASN A 58 -13.20 1.30 9.02
C ASN A 58 -13.96 1.96 7.85
N GLY A 59 -13.49 1.74 6.62
CA GLY A 59 -14.07 2.31 5.40
C GLY A 59 -13.63 3.73 5.06
N GLU A 60 -12.82 4.37 5.91
CA GLU A 60 -12.31 5.73 5.68
C GLU A 60 -10.85 5.72 5.26
N ALA A 61 -10.52 6.50 4.22
CA ALA A 61 -9.15 6.72 3.80
C ALA A 61 -8.40 7.59 4.83
N VAL A 62 -7.37 7.03 5.46
CA VAL A 62 -6.58 7.72 6.49
C VAL A 62 -5.20 8.15 6.01
N PHE A 63 -4.76 7.64 4.85
CA PHE A 63 -3.51 8.01 4.20
C PHE A 63 -3.61 7.75 2.70
N HIS A 64 -3.00 8.63 1.91
CA HIS A 64 -2.85 8.44 0.46
C HIS A 64 -1.48 8.94 0.01
N CYS A 65 -0.87 8.26 -0.97
CA CYS A 65 0.36 8.71 -1.60
C CYS A 65 0.52 8.17 -3.01
N ASN A 66 1.55 8.63 -3.73
CA ASN A 66 1.98 7.99 -4.96
C ASN A 66 2.81 6.74 -4.62
N ILE A 67 2.52 5.59 -5.25
CA ILE A 67 3.25 4.35 -5.02
C ILE A 67 4.75 4.46 -5.29
N LYS A 68 5.16 5.40 -6.16
CA LYS A 68 6.57 5.63 -6.49
C LYS A 68 7.30 6.44 -5.43
N ASP A 69 6.58 7.12 -4.55
CA ASP A 69 7.14 7.84 -3.40
C ASP A 69 7.46 6.88 -2.24
N LEU A 70 6.97 5.64 -2.30
CA LEU A 70 7.37 4.59 -1.36
C LEU A 70 8.81 4.17 -1.63
N GLU A 71 9.67 4.39 -0.64
CA GLU A 71 11.08 4.01 -0.66
C GLU A 71 11.26 2.59 -0.12
N PHE A 72 12.30 1.91 -0.61
CA PHE A 72 12.74 0.66 0.00
C PHE A 72 13.49 1.00 1.30
N GLY A 73 13.04 0.43 2.41
CA GLY A 73 13.74 0.58 3.70
C GLY A 73 15.13 -0.07 3.69
N GLU A 74 15.98 0.33 4.63
CA GLU A 74 17.29 -0.28 4.84
C GLU A 74 17.16 -1.74 5.35
N PRO A 75 18.10 -2.64 4.97
CA PRO A 75 18.08 -4.06 5.34
C PRO A 75 18.30 -4.35 6.83
#